data_AF-A0A286UGB8-F1
#
_entry.id   AF-A0A286UGB8-F1
#
_cell.length_a   1.000
_cell.length_b   1.000
_cell.length_c   1.000
_cell.angle_alpha   90.00
_cell.angle_beta   90.00
_cell.angle_gamma   90.00
#
_symmetry.space_group_name_H-M   'P 1'
#
loop_
_entity.id
_entity.type
_entity.pdbx_description
1 polymer ?
#
loop_
_entity_poly.entity_id
_entity_poly.type
_entity_poly.pdbx_seq_one_letter_code
_entity_poly.pdbx_strand_id
1 'polypeptide(L)'
;MSAGMSDGARQGTVTHQRRTTTSASSAHIYNNNNKEMVDTQPLPSPGLSGRRKGPKPHPKLPLSVFTPPASNASDRFPLAPSPSSVHPKKVIDAAVKDVSSWKSESATAFGTKSDGVVVTLQSTNDIEGVPKDVTILSISIPLPLEKGERESLRFSASSSPLVHLRTTLSQNSPEHIESISWALKEGFSVDLQADVVDGSDARWDILEDVISKSIEPTQGQSQQQKGKIILSNVLPPPHSLELPIVKLLNHPLYNSYQSHIASLSLYSDVYLKLVPPAWGTPTPQAPNPNDLSKEAKEWKRRVKMFLGPAVEAFGYQRIIFGSSPVSSEPSNAGDWYEIARESVAELGLEQEDIDAIFYSNAQSVYGLTTSA
;
A
#
# COMPACT_ATOMS: atom_id res chain seq x y z
N MET A 1 54.58 34.22 12.62
CA MET A 1 55.44 34.26 13.82
C MET A 1 54.56 34.05 15.05
N SER A 2 54.98 33.16 15.95
CA SER A 2 54.29 32.62 17.16
C SER A 2 53.04 31.77 16.90
N ALA A 3 52.96 30.44 17.12
CA ALA A 3 53.52 29.45 18.07
C ALA A 3 52.57 29.07 19.22
N GLY A 4 52.42 27.75 19.45
CA GLY A 4 51.83 27.07 20.61
C GLY A 4 50.67 26.13 20.23
N MET A 5 50.81 24.80 20.09
CA MET A 5 50.93 23.74 21.14
C MET A 5 49.76 23.83 22.15
N SER A 6 48.96 22.79 22.45
CA SER A 6 49.30 21.39 22.78
C SER A 6 48.05 20.48 22.95
N ASP A 7 48.23 19.19 22.65
CA ASP A 7 47.78 17.95 23.32
C ASP A 7 46.39 17.75 23.96
N GLY A 8 45.76 16.62 23.56
CA GLY A 8 45.61 15.47 24.46
C GLY A 8 44.25 15.23 25.14
N ALA A 9 43.45 14.28 24.62
CA ALA A 9 42.40 13.60 25.39
C ALA A 9 42.13 12.20 24.80
N ARG A 10 42.69 11.16 25.44
CA ARG A 10 42.01 10.17 26.32
C ARG A 10 41.19 9.10 25.59
N GLN A 11 41.83 7.93 25.46
CA GLN A 11 41.24 6.63 25.16
C GLN A 11 40.30 6.20 26.30
N GLY A 12 39.08 5.81 25.94
CA GLY A 12 38.09 5.22 26.84
C GLY A 12 38.16 3.70 26.79
N THR A 13 38.33 3.10 27.96
CA THR A 13 38.40 1.67 28.25
C THR A 13 37.02 1.02 28.12
N VAL A 14 36.92 -0.06 27.32
CA VAL A 14 35.72 -0.91 27.21
C VAL A 14 35.86 -2.09 28.17
N THR A 15 35.00 -2.13 29.19
CA THR A 15 34.93 -3.22 30.17
C THR A 15 33.96 -4.29 29.67
N HIS A 16 34.49 -5.47 29.32
CA HIS A 16 33.71 -6.68 29.11
C HIS A 16 33.15 -7.20 30.43
N GLN A 17 31.84 -7.42 30.52
CA GLN A 17 31.24 -8.31 31.52
C GLN A 17 30.51 -9.46 30.83
N ARG A 18 31.16 -10.63 30.90
CA ARG A 18 30.54 -11.95 30.74
C ARG A 18 29.60 -12.20 31.92
N ARG A 19 28.41 -12.75 31.67
CA ARG A 19 27.80 -13.71 32.58
C ARG A 19 27.15 -14.86 31.81
N THR A 20 27.53 -16.03 32.25
CA THR A 20 27.19 -17.37 31.82
C THR A 20 26.02 -17.94 32.63
N THR A 21 25.42 -19.04 32.12
CA THR A 21 24.80 -20.18 32.85
C THR A 21 23.45 -19.88 33.56
N THR A 22 22.41 -20.74 33.62
CA THR A 22 22.29 -22.20 33.44
C THR A 22 20.81 -22.62 33.38
N SER A 23 20.57 -23.72 32.64
CA SER A 23 19.60 -24.82 32.78
C SER A 23 18.49 -24.85 33.86
N ALA A 24 17.28 -25.18 33.39
CA ALA A 24 16.41 -26.33 33.70
C ALA A 24 16.38 -26.98 35.11
N SER A 25 15.15 -27.16 35.63
CA SER A 25 14.62 -28.33 36.37
C SER A 25 13.12 -28.10 36.60
N SER A 26 12.15 -28.92 36.17
CA SER A 26 11.85 -30.35 36.36
C SER A 26 11.05 -30.67 37.65
N ALA A 27 9.86 -31.24 37.40
CA ALA A 27 9.09 -32.27 38.15
C ALA A 27 8.40 -31.94 39.51
N HIS A 28 7.07 -32.12 39.58
CA HIS A 28 6.37 -33.34 40.10
C HIS A 28 4.84 -33.09 40.23
N ILE A 29 4.00 -33.88 39.54
CA ILE A 29 3.22 -35.05 40.02
C ILE A 29 2.13 -34.72 41.07
N TYR A 30 0.87 -34.96 40.72
CA TYR A 30 -0.03 -35.84 41.49
C TYR A 30 -1.14 -36.47 40.62
N ASN A 31 -1.20 -37.80 40.67
CA ASN A 31 -2.23 -38.70 40.14
C ASN A 31 -3.57 -38.50 40.86
N ASN A 32 -4.68 -38.79 40.18
CA ASN A 32 -5.66 -39.71 40.78
C ASN A 32 -6.53 -40.45 39.76
N ASN A 33 -6.67 -41.74 40.04
CA ASN A 33 -7.44 -42.75 39.33
C ASN A 33 -8.95 -42.49 39.42
N ASN A 34 -9.72 -42.92 38.42
CA ASN A 34 -10.73 -43.96 38.66
C ASN A 34 -11.21 -44.62 37.37
N LYS A 35 -11.32 -45.95 37.49
CA LYS A 35 -11.59 -46.96 36.48
C LYS A 35 -12.88 -47.63 36.92
N GLU A 36 -13.94 -47.52 36.15
CA GLU A 36 -15.10 -48.42 36.26
C GLU A 36 -15.50 -48.89 34.86
N MET A 37 -15.37 -50.22 34.70
CA MET A 37 -15.89 -50.99 33.58
C MET A 37 -17.35 -51.33 33.89
N VAL A 38 -18.25 -51.08 32.94
CA VAL A 38 -19.61 -51.64 32.97
C VAL A 38 -19.82 -52.48 31.72
N ASP A 39 -20.33 -53.66 32.01
CA ASP A 39 -20.62 -54.86 31.25
C ASP A 39 -21.40 -54.64 29.94
N THR A 40 -20.86 -55.10 28.82
CA THR A 40 -21.56 -55.13 27.52
C THR A 40 -22.26 -56.48 27.33
N GLN A 41 -23.58 -56.48 27.27
CA GLN A 41 -24.36 -57.65 26.86
C GLN A 41 -24.11 -58.03 25.38
N PRO A 42 -24.06 -59.33 25.03
CA PRO A 42 -23.89 -59.76 23.65
C PRO A 42 -25.22 -59.67 22.86
N LEU A 43 -25.16 -59.04 21.69
CA LEU A 43 -26.26 -58.98 20.73
C LEU A 43 -26.49 -60.37 20.06
N PRO A 44 -27.75 -60.72 19.75
CA PRO A 44 -28.10 -61.99 19.12
C PRO A 44 -27.70 -62.01 17.63
N SER A 45 -27.13 -63.13 17.18
CA SER A 45 -26.84 -63.39 15.77
C SER A 45 -28.09 -63.86 15.01
N PRO A 46 -28.39 -63.30 13.83
CA PRO A 46 -29.28 -63.94 12.88
C PRO A 46 -28.58 -64.25 11.54
N GLY A 47 -28.56 -65.54 11.20
CA GLY A 47 -29.07 -66.01 9.91
C GLY A 47 -28.28 -65.73 8.63
N LEU A 48 -27.68 -66.79 8.10
CA LEU A 48 -27.19 -66.94 6.73
C LEU A 48 -28.28 -66.66 5.68
N SER A 49 -28.22 -65.55 4.95
CA SER A 49 -28.51 -65.46 3.50
C SER A 49 -28.33 -64.01 3.02
N GLY A 50 -27.32 -63.77 2.18
CA GLY A 50 -27.04 -62.42 1.69
C GLY A 50 -25.84 -62.38 0.75
N ARG A 51 -26.09 -62.73 -0.51
CA ARG A 51 -25.16 -62.70 -1.65
C ARG A 51 -24.32 -61.39 -1.64
N ARG A 52 -23.01 -61.48 -1.33
CA ARG A 52 -22.09 -60.33 -1.37
C ARG A 52 -22.03 -59.75 -2.78
N LYS A 53 -22.54 -58.54 -2.98
CA LYS A 53 -22.24 -57.72 -4.17
C LYS A 53 -20.76 -57.34 -4.10
N GLY A 54 -20.00 -57.63 -5.16
CA GLY A 54 -18.59 -57.24 -5.30
C GLY A 54 -18.39 -55.71 -5.23
N PRO A 55 -17.13 -55.24 -5.18
CA PRO A 55 -16.79 -53.83 -5.05
C PRO A 55 -17.48 -53.00 -6.13
N LYS A 56 -18.17 -51.93 -5.70
CA LYS A 56 -18.89 -51.01 -6.59
C LYS A 56 -17.86 -50.37 -7.55
N PRO A 57 -18.08 -50.41 -8.87
CA PRO A 57 -17.18 -49.72 -9.81
C PRO A 57 -17.21 -48.23 -9.51
N HIS A 58 -16.02 -47.61 -9.42
CA HIS A 58 -15.90 -46.16 -9.31
C HIS A 58 -16.60 -45.47 -10.50
N PRO A 59 -17.27 -44.32 -10.28
CA PRO A 59 -17.87 -43.57 -11.37
C PRO A 59 -16.78 -43.22 -12.37
N LYS A 60 -16.82 -43.84 -13.56
CA LYS A 60 -15.94 -43.50 -14.66
C LYS A 60 -16.51 -42.26 -15.33
N LEU A 61 -15.70 -41.20 -15.40
CA LEU A 61 -16.03 -40.04 -16.21
C LEU A 61 -16.26 -40.52 -17.66
N PRO A 62 -17.38 -40.12 -18.29
CA PRO A 62 -17.65 -40.51 -19.66
C PRO A 62 -16.54 -39.97 -20.57
N LEU A 63 -16.13 -40.75 -21.58
CA LEU A 63 -15.08 -40.37 -22.53
C LEU A 63 -15.39 -39.06 -23.30
N SER A 64 -16.64 -38.59 -23.25
CA SER A 64 -17.05 -37.27 -23.72
C SER A 64 -16.39 -36.09 -22.97
N VAL A 65 -15.88 -36.31 -21.76
CA VAL A 65 -15.08 -35.31 -21.01
C VAL A 65 -13.65 -35.19 -21.57
N PHE A 66 -13.17 -36.22 -22.26
CA PHE A 66 -11.85 -36.27 -22.90
C PHE A 66 -11.93 -36.15 -24.43
N THR A 67 -13.12 -35.84 -24.96
CA THR A 67 -13.27 -35.56 -26.37
C THR A 67 -12.89 -34.10 -26.58
N PRO A 68 -11.81 -33.77 -27.31
CA PRO A 68 -11.51 -32.39 -27.64
C PRO A 68 -12.72 -31.78 -28.36
N PRO A 69 -13.06 -30.51 -28.09
CA PRO A 69 -14.21 -29.88 -28.72
C PRO A 69 -14.08 -29.93 -30.24
N ALA A 70 -15.22 -30.08 -30.93
CA ALA A 70 -15.25 -30.07 -32.40
C ALA A 70 -14.51 -28.84 -32.91
N SER A 71 -13.73 -28.99 -33.99
CA SER A 71 -12.82 -28.02 -34.64
C SER A 71 -13.45 -26.67 -35.04
N ASN A 72 -14.73 -26.48 -34.71
CA ASN A 72 -15.61 -25.37 -35.08
C ASN A 72 -15.99 -24.54 -33.85
N ALA A 73 -15.77 -25.04 -32.63
CA ALA A 73 -15.73 -24.23 -31.43
C ALA A 73 -14.33 -23.61 -31.41
N SER A 74 -14.24 -22.28 -31.48
CA SER A 74 -12.97 -21.58 -31.36
C SER A 74 -12.27 -22.04 -30.08
N ASP A 75 -11.19 -22.81 -30.24
CA ASP A 75 -10.28 -23.31 -29.20
C ASP A 75 -9.46 -22.18 -28.53
N ARG A 76 -10.01 -20.97 -28.58
CA ARG A 76 -9.54 -19.81 -27.84
C ARG A 76 -10.48 -19.65 -26.67
N PHE A 77 -10.05 -20.21 -25.54
CA PHE A 77 -10.35 -19.56 -24.27
C PHE A 77 -10.14 -18.05 -24.49
N PRO A 78 -11.14 -17.18 -24.25
CA PRO A 78 -10.97 -15.76 -24.52
C PRO A 78 -9.72 -15.32 -23.77
N LEU A 79 -8.70 -14.89 -24.53
CA LEU A 79 -7.49 -14.38 -23.93
C LEU A 79 -7.90 -13.18 -23.09
N ALA A 80 -7.33 -13.07 -21.89
CA ALA A 80 -7.48 -11.86 -21.10
C ALA A 80 -7.15 -10.65 -21.98
N PRO A 81 -7.89 -9.54 -21.86
CA PRO A 81 -7.60 -8.35 -22.63
C PRO A 81 -6.13 -7.96 -22.43
N SER A 82 -5.48 -7.50 -23.51
CA SER A 82 -4.11 -7.02 -23.39
C SER A 82 -4.07 -5.92 -22.32
N PRO A 83 -3.08 -5.87 -21.43
CA PRO A 83 -2.94 -4.81 -20.42
C PRO A 83 -3.08 -3.41 -21.02
N SER A 84 -2.59 -3.20 -22.25
CA SER A 84 -2.70 -1.95 -23.00
C SER A 84 -4.08 -1.60 -23.52
N SER A 85 -5.03 -2.52 -23.43
CA SER A 85 -6.45 -2.28 -23.76
C SER A 85 -7.32 -2.01 -22.53
N VAL A 86 -6.79 -2.23 -21.32
CA VAL A 86 -7.54 -2.01 -20.09
C VAL A 86 -7.23 -0.63 -19.54
N HIS A 87 -8.26 0.23 -19.50
CA HIS A 87 -8.15 1.58 -18.97
C HIS A 87 -9.26 1.84 -17.98
N PRO A 88 -9.02 2.67 -16.96
CA PRO A 88 -10.08 3.11 -16.08
C PRO A 88 -11.13 3.92 -16.84
N LYS A 89 -12.38 3.88 -16.37
CA LYS A 89 -13.48 4.70 -16.93
C LYS A 89 -13.31 6.18 -16.62
N LYS A 90 -12.84 6.47 -15.42
CA LYS A 90 -12.56 7.80 -14.90
C LYS A 90 -11.24 7.79 -14.14
N VAL A 91 -10.59 8.94 -14.03
CA VAL A 91 -9.33 9.10 -13.30
C VAL A 91 -9.44 10.29 -12.36
N ILE A 92 -9.14 10.06 -11.09
CA ILE A 92 -8.82 11.10 -10.12
C ILE A 92 -7.33 11.02 -9.83
N ASP A 93 -6.65 12.14 -10.00
CA ASP A 93 -5.25 12.24 -9.66
C ASP A 93 -5.08 12.73 -8.22
N ALA A 94 -4.64 11.86 -7.31
CA ALA A 94 -4.55 12.19 -5.89
C ALA A 94 -3.26 12.92 -5.47
N ALA A 95 -2.44 13.37 -6.44
CA ALA A 95 -1.24 14.16 -6.17
C ALA A 95 -0.90 15.08 -7.35
N VAL A 96 -1.37 16.33 -7.32
CA VAL A 96 -1.09 17.35 -8.35
C VAL A 96 -0.45 18.59 -7.73
N LYS A 97 0.82 18.87 -8.02
CA LYS A 97 1.52 20.08 -7.52
C LYS A 97 1.18 21.34 -8.32
N ASP A 98 1.17 21.24 -9.65
CA ASP A 98 0.84 22.33 -10.57
C ASP A 98 -0.26 21.84 -11.54
N VAL A 99 -1.46 22.41 -11.39
CA VAL A 99 -2.63 22.04 -12.20
C VAL A 99 -2.44 22.43 -13.67
N SER A 100 -1.68 23.48 -13.95
CA SER A 100 -1.49 23.98 -15.32
C SER A 100 -0.59 23.05 -16.14
N SER A 101 0.56 22.66 -15.58
CA SER A 101 1.44 21.67 -16.20
C SER A 101 0.74 20.32 -16.30
N TRP A 102 0.12 19.87 -15.19
CA TRP A 102 -0.62 18.61 -15.13
C TRP A 102 -1.67 18.50 -16.22
N LYS A 103 -2.43 19.56 -16.50
CA LYS A 103 -3.46 19.55 -17.56
C LYS A 103 -2.84 19.30 -18.94
N SER A 104 -1.69 19.91 -19.23
CA SER A 104 -1.00 19.72 -20.51
C SER A 104 -0.40 18.33 -20.66
N GLU A 105 0.16 17.80 -19.57
CA GLU A 105 0.83 16.50 -19.53
C GLU A 105 -0.16 15.33 -19.57
N SER A 106 -1.28 15.50 -18.87
CA SER A 106 -2.30 14.47 -18.74
C SER A 106 -3.33 14.45 -19.89
N ALA A 107 -3.44 15.54 -20.67
CA ALA A 107 -4.41 15.65 -21.75
C ALA A 107 -4.38 14.47 -22.73
N THR A 108 -3.18 13.99 -23.07
CA THR A 108 -3.01 12.86 -24.00
C THR A 108 -3.30 11.52 -23.34
N ALA A 109 -2.92 11.36 -22.07
CA ALA A 109 -2.97 10.08 -21.35
C ALA A 109 -4.35 9.80 -20.74
N PHE A 110 -4.94 10.77 -20.04
CA PHE A 110 -6.28 10.65 -19.45
C PHE A 110 -7.35 10.90 -20.50
N GLY A 111 -7.08 11.76 -21.49
CA GLY A 111 -8.08 12.23 -22.44
C GLY A 111 -9.28 12.84 -21.70
N THR A 112 -10.48 12.40 -22.06
CA THR A 112 -11.73 12.84 -21.44
C THR A 112 -12.08 12.11 -20.14
N LYS A 113 -11.18 11.25 -19.62
CA LYS A 113 -11.45 10.42 -18.43
C LYS A 113 -11.13 11.13 -17.12
N SER A 114 -10.44 12.27 -17.16
CA SER A 114 -10.15 13.04 -15.95
C SER A 114 -11.46 13.54 -15.31
N ASP A 115 -11.69 13.17 -14.05
CA ASP A 115 -12.90 13.55 -13.30
C ASP A 115 -12.58 14.46 -12.12
N GLY A 116 -11.31 14.54 -11.71
CA GLY A 116 -10.85 15.55 -10.77
C GLY A 116 -9.43 15.34 -10.25
N VAL A 117 -9.01 16.23 -9.37
CA VAL A 117 -7.65 16.27 -8.83
C VAL A 117 -7.64 16.56 -7.34
N VAL A 118 -6.58 16.09 -6.69
CA VAL A 118 -6.19 16.49 -5.35
C VAL A 118 -4.94 17.37 -5.46
N VAL A 119 -5.09 18.64 -5.13
CA VAL A 119 -4.03 19.65 -5.33
C VAL A 119 -3.13 19.68 -4.11
N THR A 120 -1.83 19.55 -4.31
CA THR A 120 -0.83 19.62 -3.26
C THR A 120 -0.18 21.00 -3.21
N LEU A 121 -0.45 21.76 -2.15
CA LEU A 121 0.11 23.09 -1.96
C LEU A 121 1.49 23.03 -1.29
N GLN A 122 2.30 24.06 -1.51
CA GLN A 122 3.56 24.24 -0.78
C GLN A 122 3.38 25.08 0.48
N SER A 123 2.36 25.93 0.54
CA SER A 123 2.02 26.77 1.68
C SER A 123 0.52 26.77 1.95
N THR A 124 0.15 27.02 3.20
CA THR A 124 -1.25 27.19 3.65
C THR A 124 -1.92 28.42 3.03
N ASN A 125 -1.15 29.39 2.52
CA ASN A 125 -1.66 30.64 1.97
C ASN A 125 -2.08 30.54 0.49
N ASP A 126 -1.75 29.45 -0.21
CA ASP A 126 -1.88 29.37 -1.68
C ASP A 126 -3.27 28.91 -2.16
N ILE A 127 -4.22 28.72 -1.24
CA ILE A 127 -5.54 28.14 -1.54
C ILE A 127 -6.37 29.01 -2.49
N GLU A 128 -6.24 30.34 -2.40
CA GLU A 128 -6.99 31.26 -3.27
C GLU A 128 -6.52 31.21 -4.73
N GLY A 129 -5.29 30.71 -4.98
CA GLY A 129 -4.69 30.61 -6.30
C GLY A 129 -5.04 29.35 -7.08
N VAL A 130 -5.82 28.44 -6.50
CA VAL A 130 -6.10 27.15 -7.16
C VAL A 130 -7.06 27.35 -8.34
N PRO A 131 -6.71 26.86 -9.55
CA PRO A 131 -7.54 27.07 -10.75
C PRO A 131 -8.93 26.46 -10.64
N LYS A 132 -9.97 27.19 -11.06
CA LYS A 132 -11.37 26.75 -11.00
C LYS A 132 -11.85 25.99 -12.24
N ASP A 133 -10.99 25.80 -13.22
CA ASP A 133 -11.29 25.14 -14.49
C ASP A 133 -11.13 23.61 -14.45
N VAL A 134 -10.71 23.07 -13.30
CA VAL A 134 -10.60 21.63 -13.02
C VAL A 134 -11.39 21.32 -11.76
N THR A 135 -12.05 20.15 -11.73
CA THR A 135 -12.74 19.66 -10.53
C THR A 135 -11.71 19.33 -9.44
N ILE A 136 -11.64 20.15 -8.39
CA ILE A 136 -10.78 19.90 -7.23
C ILE A 136 -11.58 19.14 -6.19
N LEU A 137 -11.18 17.91 -5.88
CA LEU A 137 -11.80 17.12 -4.82
C LEU A 137 -11.34 17.60 -3.46
N SER A 138 -10.03 17.74 -3.30
CA SER A 138 -9.41 18.15 -2.04
C SER A 138 -8.09 18.88 -2.26
N ILE A 139 -7.70 19.66 -1.26
CA ILE A 139 -6.43 20.36 -1.17
C ILE A 139 -5.60 19.73 -0.05
N SER A 140 -4.37 19.33 -0.39
CA SER A 140 -3.34 18.88 0.54
C SER A 140 -2.55 20.06 1.04
N ILE A 141 -2.54 20.28 2.35
CA ILE A 141 -1.84 21.40 2.97
C ILE A 141 -0.69 20.87 3.82
N PRO A 142 0.55 21.39 3.67
CA PRO A 142 1.64 21.03 4.55
C PRO A 142 1.37 21.57 5.95
N LEU A 143 1.42 20.68 6.94
CA LEU A 143 1.41 21.04 8.34
C LEU A 143 2.46 20.19 9.05
N PRO A 144 3.48 20.79 9.69
CA PRO A 144 4.54 20.04 10.37
C PRO A 144 4.00 19.45 11.67
N LEU A 145 3.16 18.41 11.56
CA LEU A 145 2.55 17.71 12.70
C LEU A 145 3.63 17.13 13.63
N GLU A 146 4.83 16.86 13.12
CA GLU A 146 6.02 16.49 13.90
C GLU A 146 6.37 17.48 15.01
N LYS A 147 6.01 18.76 14.86
CA LYS A 147 6.31 19.82 15.84
C LYS A 147 5.16 20.09 16.82
N GLY A 148 4.03 19.38 16.69
CA GLY A 148 2.85 19.63 17.51
C GLY A 148 2.10 20.93 17.19
N GLU A 149 2.40 21.57 16.06
CA GLU A 149 1.76 22.84 15.65
C GLU A 149 0.33 22.60 15.15
N ARG A 150 -0.67 22.79 16.02
CA ARG A 150 -2.11 22.62 15.72
C ARG A 150 -2.85 23.94 15.53
N GLU A 151 -2.38 25.01 16.19
CA GLU A 151 -3.11 26.28 16.33
C GLU A 151 -3.15 27.15 15.05
N SER A 152 -2.35 26.80 14.03
CA SER A 152 -2.30 27.52 12.75
C SER A 152 -3.37 27.08 11.74
N LEU A 153 -4.14 26.04 12.04
CA LEU A 153 -5.17 25.49 11.14
C LEU A 153 -6.43 26.35 11.17
N ARG A 154 -6.72 27.01 10.04
CA ARG A 154 -7.93 27.83 9.83
C ARG A 154 -9.07 27.09 9.12
N PHE A 155 -8.85 25.82 8.78
CA PHE A 155 -9.74 25.02 7.96
C PHE A 155 -10.42 23.95 8.81
N SER A 156 -11.64 23.58 8.43
CA SER A 156 -12.35 22.43 8.98
C SER A 156 -12.27 21.26 7.99
N ALA A 157 -12.35 20.02 8.48
CA ALA A 157 -12.38 18.82 7.66
C ALA A 157 -13.57 18.78 6.68
N SER A 158 -14.62 19.58 6.92
CA SER A 158 -15.80 19.72 6.06
C SER A 158 -15.79 20.97 5.16
N SER A 159 -14.63 21.63 5.03
CA SER A 159 -14.49 22.80 4.15
C SER A 159 -14.75 22.46 2.67
N SER A 160 -15.11 23.48 1.88
CA SER A 160 -15.25 23.37 0.43
C SER A 160 -14.29 24.35 -0.24
N PRO A 161 -13.27 23.87 -0.99
CA PRO A 161 -12.90 22.47 -1.22
C PRO A 161 -12.43 21.77 0.06
N LEU A 162 -12.51 20.43 0.10
CA LEU A 162 -12.08 19.63 1.25
C LEU A 162 -10.59 19.82 1.50
N VAL A 163 -10.18 19.83 2.77
CA VAL A 163 -8.77 19.95 3.16
C VAL A 163 -8.33 18.66 3.83
N HIS A 164 -7.16 18.15 3.41
CA HIS A 164 -6.45 17.10 4.14
C HIS A 164 -5.03 17.56 4.44
N LEU A 165 -4.44 16.97 5.48
CA LEU A 165 -3.17 17.42 6.04
C LEU A 165 -2.03 16.57 5.49
N ARG A 166 -0.87 17.18 5.28
CA ARG A 166 0.34 16.48 4.86
C ARG A 166 1.47 16.71 5.86
N THR A 167 2.10 15.62 6.28
CA THR A 167 3.27 15.63 7.15
C THR A 167 4.30 14.60 6.70
N THR A 168 5.55 14.77 7.12
CA THR A 168 6.64 13.82 6.92
C THR A 168 6.86 13.01 8.19
N LEU A 169 7.37 11.78 8.05
CA LEU A 169 7.82 10.97 9.17
C LEU A 169 9.33 10.76 9.11
N SER A 170 10.05 11.48 9.96
CA SER A 170 11.50 11.40 10.10
C SER A 170 11.92 10.63 11.36
N GLN A 171 11.10 10.64 12.41
CA GLN A 171 11.39 9.99 13.69
C GLN A 171 10.10 9.69 14.48
N ASN A 172 10.21 8.82 15.48
CA ASN A 172 9.14 8.57 16.44
C ASN A 172 9.12 9.71 17.47
N SER A 173 8.04 10.50 17.49
CA SER A 173 7.82 11.58 18.46
C SER A 173 6.39 11.48 19.02
N PRO A 174 6.22 11.56 20.36
CA PRO A 174 4.89 11.60 20.99
C PRO A 174 4.04 12.75 20.46
N GLU A 175 4.63 13.92 20.22
CA GLU A 175 3.95 15.11 19.70
C GLU A 175 3.39 14.87 18.30
N HIS A 176 4.13 14.13 17.47
CA HIS A 176 3.68 13.74 16.14
C HIS A 176 2.47 12.79 16.21
N ILE A 177 2.55 11.76 17.04
CA ILE A 177 1.47 10.78 17.25
C ILE A 177 0.19 11.47 17.73
N GLU A 178 0.30 12.33 18.73
CA GLU A 178 -0.85 13.05 19.25
C GLU A 178 -1.47 13.98 18.20
N SER A 179 -0.65 14.60 17.35
CA SER A 179 -1.12 15.54 16.34
C SER A 179 -1.78 14.84 15.15
N ILE A 180 -1.27 13.67 14.73
CA ILE A 180 -1.96 12.79 13.77
C ILE A 180 -3.27 12.30 14.40
N SER A 181 -3.24 11.81 15.64
CA SER A 181 -4.44 11.31 16.33
C SER A 181 -5.53 12.39 16.44
N TRP A 182 -5.15 13.61 16.77
CA TRP A 182 -6.05 14.77 16.76
C TRP A 182 -6.66 15.01 15.36
N ALA A 183 -5.83 15.06 14.32
CA ALA A 183 -6.31 15.28 12.95
C ALA A 183 -7.35 14.23 12.54
N LEU A 184 -7.08 12.95 12.83
CA LEU A 184 -8.00 11.86 12.52
C LEU A 184 -9.31 11.95 13.30
N LYS A 185 -9.28 12.38 14.56
CA LYS A 185 -10.48 12.60 15.40
C LYS A 185 -11.36 13.72 14.88
N GLU A 186 -10.76 14.78 14.36
CA GLU A 186 -11.44 15.92 13.74
C GLU A 186 -11.95 15.59 12.31
N GLY A 187 -11.67 14.38 11.81
CA GLY A 187 -12.11 13.91 10.50
C GLY A 187 -11.16 14.27 9.35
N PHE A 188 -9.99 14.86 9.62
CA PHE A 188 -9.01 15.12 8.57
C PHE A 188 -8.34 13.83 8.12
N SER A 189 -8.27 13.62 6.81
CA SER A 189 -7.32 12.67 6.23
C SER A 189 -5.88 13.21 6.35
N VAL A 190 -4.92 12.33 6.56
CA VAL A 190 -3.50 12.67 6.73
C VAL A 190 -2.66 11.93 5.69
N ASP A 191 -2.08 12.67 4.75
CA ASP A 191 -1.01 12.20 3.88
C ASP A 191 0.31 12.15 4.68
N LEU A 192 0.73 10.95 5.05
CA LEU A 192 1.97 10.68 5.77
C LEU A 192 3.05 10.24 4.77
N GLN A 193 4.06 11.07 4.59
CA GLN A 193 5.24 10.73 3.79
C GLN A 193 6.24 9.98 4.66
N ALA A 194 6.44 8.69 4.37
CA ALA A 194 7.41 7.86 5.08
C ALA A 194 8.71 7.69 4.28
N ASP A 195 9.84 7.66 4.98
CA ASP A 195 11.15 7.35 4.41
C ASP A 195 11.65 6.00 4.94
N VAL A 196 11.49 4.96 4.12
CA VAL A 196 11.79 3.54 4.44
C VAL A 196 13.01 3.01 3.69
N VAL A 197 13.96 3.88 3.34
CA VAL A 197 14.97 3.69 2.28
C VAL A 197 16.15 2.76 2.61
N ASP A 198 16.39 2.41 3.87
CA ASP A 198 17.63 1.72 4.25
C ASP A 198 17.55 0.19 4.26
N GLY A 199 16.38 -0.40 3.96
CA GLY A 199 16.16 -1.84 4.08
C GLY A 199 16.38 -2.37 5.50
N SER A 200 16.33 -1.49 6.50
CA SER A 200 16.31 -1.83 7.91
C SER A 200 14.87 -1.86 8.42
N ASP A 201 14.58 -2.77 9.33
CA ASP A 201 13.25 -2.87 9.94
C ASP A 201 12.98 -1.68 10.88
N ALA A 202 14.02 -0.96 11.34
CA ALA A 202 13.87 0.14 12.29
C ALA A 202 12.97 1.28 11.79
N ARG A 203 13.06 1.62 10.50
CA ARG A 203 12.21 2.67 9.90
C ARG A 203 10.75 2.22 9.75
N TRP A 204 10.56 0.94 9.45
CA TRP A 204 9.24 0.34 9.40
C TRP A 204 8.60 0.22 10.77
N ASP A 205 9.35 -0.20 11.79
CA ASP A 205 8.90 -0.26 13.17
C ASP A 205 8.44 1.10 13.68
N ILE A 206 9.16 2.18 13.34
CA ILE A 206 8.75 3.56 13.65
C ILE A 206 7.42 3.90 12.96
N LEU A 207 7.27 3.56 11.68
CA LEU A 207 6.04 3.81 10.93
C LEU A 207 4.84 3.05 11.52
N GLU A 208 5.02 1.77 11.82
CA GLU A 208 3.99 0.92 12.42
C GLU A 208 3.59 1.42 13.82
N ASP A 209 4.56 1.79 14.65
CA ASP A 209 4.30 2.32 16.00
C ASP A 209 3.54 3.65 15.95
N VAL A 210 3.93 4.55 15.06
CA VAL A 210 3.23 5.85 14.87
C VAL A 210 1.80 5.63 14.38
N ILE A 211 1.58 4.75 13.40
CA ILE A 211 0.24 4.43 12.88
C ILE A 211 -0.63 3.81 13.97
N SER A 212 -0.12 2.79 14.66
CA SER A 212 -0.84 2.05 15.70
C SER A 212 -1.33 2.99 16.80
N LYS A 213 -0.43 3.80 17.36
CA LYS A 213 -0.74 4.74 18.44
C LYS A 213 -1.58 5.93 18.00
N SER A 214 -1.48 6.35 16.73
CA SER A 214 -2.30 7.46 16.22
C SER A 214 -3.76 7.04 16.02
N ILE A 215 -3.98 5.77 15.64
CA ILE A 215 -5.31 5.22 15.37
C ILE A 215 -6.02 4.75 16.64
N GLU A 216 -5.31 4.22 17.63
CA GLU A 216 -5.91 3.72 18.88
C GLU A 216 -6.98 4.66 19.49
N PRO A 217 -6.74 5.99 19.60
CA PRO A 217 -7.71 6.90 20.21
C PRO A 217 -8.96 7.19 19.36
N THR A 218 -9.01 6.68 18.13
CA THR A 218 -10.16 6.80 17.20
C THR A 218 -11.00 5.52 17.14
N GLN A 219 -10.58 4.45 17.82
CA GLN A 219 -11.32 3.20 17.88
C GLN A 219 -12.67 3.42 18.59
N GLY A 220 -13.77 3.22 17.86
CA GLY A 220 -15.13 3.47 18.35
C GLY A 220 -15.83 4.68 17.72
N GLN A 221 -15.13 5.52 16.95
CA GLN A 221 -15.79 6.50 16.07
C GLN A 221 -16.45 5.78 14.89
N SER A 222 -17.55 6.36 14.40
CA SER A 222 -18.17 5.87 13.15
C SER A 222 -17.20 6.08 11.98
N GLN A 223 -17.16 5.13 11.04
CA GLN A 223 -16.28 5.21 9.85
C GLN A 223 -16.50 6.49 9.02
N GLN A 224 -17.67 7.13 9.14
CA GLN A 224 -18.02 8.36 8.42
C GLN A 224 -17.40 9.62 9.04
N GLN A 225 -17.01 9.58 10.31
CA GLN A 225 -16.45 10.74 11.04
C GLN A 225 -14.94 10.63 11.26
N LYS A 226 -14.37 9.48 10.93
CA LYS A 226 -12.97 9.17 11.19
C LYS A 226 -12.11 9.53 9.97
N GLY A 227 -11.07 10.33 10.19
CA GLY A 227 -10.04 10.61 9.19
C GLY A 227 -9.26 9.36 8.80
N LYS A 228 -8.63 9.39 7.63
CA LYS A 228 -7.86 8.27 7.07
C LYS A 228 -6.37 8.61 7.02
N ILE A 229 -5.50 7.60 7.12
CA ILE A 229 -4.04 7.78 6.90
C ILE A 229 -3.71 7.31 5.48
N ILE A 230 -3.01 8.12 4.72
CA ILE A 230 -2.55 7.80 3.38
C ILE A 230 -1.02 7.81 3.37
N LEU A 231 -0.42 6.65 3.13
CA LEU A 231 1.03 6.48 3.09
C LEU A 231 1.54 6.80 1.69
N SER A 232 2.38 7.82 1.60
CA SER A 232 3.11 8.17 0.39
C SER A 232 4.58 7.78 0.52
N ASN A 233 5.25 7.59 -0.61
CA ASN A 233 6.65 7.14 -0.68
C ASN A 233 6.90 5.73 -0.09
N VAL A 234 5.84 4.91 0.00
CA VAL A 234 5.88 3.49 0.38
C VAL A 234 5.62 2.59 -0.82
N LEU A 235 4.83 3.03 -1.81
CA LEU A 235 4.47 2.25 -2.99
C LEU A 235 4.76 3.04 -4.29
N PRO A 236 5.84 2.72 -5.01
CA PRO A 236 6.97 1.87 -4.59
C PRO A 236 7.82 2.55 -3.51
N PRO A 237 8.59 1.79 -2.70
CA PRO A 237 9.59 2.37 -1.81
C PRO A 237 10.78 2.92 -2.62
N PRO A 238 11.50 3.94 -2.11
CA PRO A 238 12.68 4.43 -2.79
C PRO A 238 13.83 3.43 -2.69
N HIS A 239 14.57 3.27 -3.78
CA HIS A 239 15.77 2.43 -3.87
C HIS A 239 16.63 2.87 -5.07
N SER A 240 17.85 2.34 -5.15
CA SER A 240 18.75 2.60 -6.28
C SER A 240 18.45 1.71 -7.49
N LEU A 241 18.32 2.32 -8.67
CA LEU A 241 18.16 1.60 -9.95
C LEU A 241 19.42 0.83 -10.38
N GLU A 242 20.58 1.14 -9.79
CA GLU A 242 21.83 0.42 -10.07
C GLU A 242 21.76 -1.05 -9.64
N LEU A 243 20.91 -1.37 -8.66
CA LEU A 243 20.70 -2.74 -8.20
C LEU A 243 19.88 -3.50 -9.27
N PRO A 244 20.41 -4.56 -9.89
CA PRO A 244 19.67 -5.35 -10.87
C PRO A 244 18.41 -5.98 -10.26
N ILE A 245 17.29 -5.98 -10.99
CA ILE A 245 16.00 -6.48 -10.50
C ILE A 245 16.05 -7.90 -9.92
N VAL A 246 16.86 -8.79 -10.52
CA VAL A 246 17.03 -10.18 -10.04
C VAL A 246 17.68 -10.23 -8.66
N LYS A 247 18.59 -9.28 -8.36
CA LYS A 247 19.20 -9.17 -7.03
C LYS A 247 18.25 -8.49 -6.04
N LEU A 248 17.43 -7.56 -6.51
CA LEU A 248 16.45 -6.85 -5.70
C LEU A 248 15.43 -7.82 -5.07
N LEU A 249 15.02 -8.88 -5.77
CA LEU A 249 14.12 -9.91 -5.24
C LEU A 249 14.60 -10.62 -3.97
N ASN A 250 15.91 -10.63 -3.70
CA ASN A 250 16.49 -11.22 -2.50
C ASN A 250 17.16 -10.16 -1.60
N HIS A 251 16.98 -8.87 -1.93
CA HIS A 251 17.61 -7.77 -1.21
C HIS A 251 16.84 -7.49 0.09
N PRO A 252 17.53 -7.13 1.21
CA PRO A 252 16.87 -6.82 2.48
C PRO A 252 15.71 -5.83 2.35
N LEU A 253 15.89 -4.76 1.56
CA LEU A 253 14.83 -3.80 1.26
C LEU A 253 13.52 -4.44 0.78
N TYR A 254 13.59 -5.39 -0.17
CA TYR A 254 12.39 -6.04 -0.70
C TYR A 254 11.78 -7.01 0.33
N ASN A 255 12.61 -7.73 1.08
CA ASN A 255 12.13 -8.65 2.11
C ASN A 255 11.44 -7.89 3.25
N SER A 256 12.05 -6.83 3.78
CA SER A 256 11.45 -5.97 4.80
C SER A 256 10.16 -5.35 4.27
N TYR A 257 10.15 -4.86 3.02
CA TYR A 257 8.93 -4.35 2.39
C TYR A 257 7.79 -5.39 2.41
N GLN A 258 8.06 -6.63 1.99
CA GLN A 258 7.04 -7.69 1.99
C GLN A 258 6.53 -8.00 3.40
N SER A 259 7.40 -8.02 4.40
CA SER A 259 7.00 -8.28 5.79
C SER A 259 6.13 -7.14 6.36
N HIS A 260 6.54 -5.89 6.19
CA HIS A 260 5.88 -4.75 6.82
C HIS A 260 4.62 -4.29 6.07
N ILE A 261 4.54 -4.48 4.76
CA ILE A 261 3.32 -4.11 4.01
C ILE A 261 2.10 -4.93 4.46
N ALA A 262 2.31 -6.19 4.86
CA ALA A 262 1.28 -7.04 5.43
C ALA A 262 0.85 -6.58 6.84
N SER A 263 1.79 -6.13 7.67
CA SER A 263 1.47 -5.56 8.99
C SER A 263 0.65 -4.27 8.87
N LEU A 264 1.04 -3.37 7.97
CA LEU A 264 0.35 -2.11 7.74
C LEU A 264 -1.08 -2.29 7.21
N SER A 265 -1.35 -3.38 6.49
CA SER A 265 -2.68 -3.63 5.94
C SER A 265 -3.72 -4.02 6.99
N LEU A 266 -3.30 -4.40 8.21
CA LEU A 266 -4.18 -4.69 9.33
C LEU A 266 -4.97 -3.47 9.79
N TYR A 267 -4.50 -2.26 9.48
CA TYR A 267 -5.21 -1.02 9.77
C TYR A 267 -6.14 -0.67 8.61
N SER A 268 -7.45 -0.85 8.80
CA SER A 268 -8.47 -0.62 7.75
C SER A 268 -8.49 0.80 7.20
N ASP A 269 -8.09 1.78 8.01
CA ASP A 269 -8.12 3.21 7.67
C ASP A 269 -6.80 3.72 7.09
N VAL A 270 -5.88 2.80 6.77
CA VAL A 270 -4.60 3.08 6.11
C VAL A 270 -4.71 2.74 4.62
N TYR A 271 -4.27 3.68 3.79
CA TYR A 271 -4.24 3.59 2.34
C TYR A 271 -2.80 3.78 1.83
N LEU A 272 -2.50 3.24 0.65
CA LEU A 272 -1.23 3.45 -0.04
C LEU A 272 -1.43 4.39 -1.22
N LYS A 273 -0.55 5.38 -1.38
CA LYS A 273 -0.52 6.23 -2.57
C LYS A 273 0.52 5.70 -3.57
N LEU A 274 0.07 5.29 -4.75
CA LEU A 274 0.88 4.89 -5.88
C LEU A 274 1.33 6.14 -6.65
N VAL A 275 2.54 6.60 -6.33
CA VAL A 275 3.15 7.83 -6.86
C VAL A 275 4.48 7.52 -7.56
N PRO A 276 5.00 8.41 -8.43
CA PRO A 276 6.31 8.21 -8.99
C PRO A 276 7.35 8.08 -7.87
N PRO A 277 8.17 7.02 -7.89
CA PRO A 277 9.08 6.73 -6.79
C PRO A 277 10.32 7.62 -6.81
N ALA A 278 10.89 7.87 -5.64
CA ALA A 278 12.12 8.64 -5.47
C ALA A 278 13.39 7.81 -5.78
N TRP A 279 13.53 7.36 -7.02
CA TRP A 279 14.66 6.51 -7.46
C TRP A 279 15.88 7.30 -7.97
N GLY A 280 15.94 8.61 -7.68
CA GLY A 280 17.05 9.48 -8.08
C GLY A 280 17.13 9.75 -9.58
N THR A 281 16.08 9.41 -10.34
CA THR A 281 16.01 9.63 -11.79
C THR A 281 14.62 10.15 -12.18
N PRO A 282 14.51 10.97 -13.25
CA PRO A 282 13.22 11.43 -13.74
C PRO A 282 12.33 10.28 -14.20
N THR A 283 11.02 10.49 -14.17
CA THR A 283 10.08 9.51 -14.76
C THR A 283 10.39 9.34 -16.25
N PRO A 284 10.63 8.10 -16.74
CA PRO A 284 10.97 7.87 -18.13
C PRO A 284 9.77 8.13 -19.02
N GLN A 285 10.03 8.64 -20.22
CA GLN A 285 8.98 8.91 -21.20
C GLN A 285 8.24 7.63 -21.57
N ALA A 286 6.92 7.73 -21.55
CA ALA A 286 5.97 6.69 -21.92
C ALA A 286 4.83 7.28 -22.78
N PRO A 287 5.16 7.91 -23.93
CA PRO A 287 4.18 8.62 -24.76
C PRO A 287 3.17 7.69 -25.44
N ASN A 288 3.42 6.38 -25.49
CA ASN A 288 2.52 5.39 -26.06
C ASN A 288 2.50 4.11 -25.21
N PRO A 289 1.34 3.63 -24.74
CA PRO A 289 1.24 2.40 -23.97
C PRO A 289 1.77 1.17 -24.72
N ASN A 290 1.66 1.16 -26.06
CA ASN A 290 2.09 0.02 -26.88
C ASN A 290 3.60 0.01 -27.14
N ASP A 291 4.32 1.10 -26.85
CA ASP A 291 5.76 1.19 -27.10
C ASP A 291 6.49 1.92 -25.97
N LEU A 292 6.47 1.30 -24.78
CA LEU A 292 7.27 1.75 -23.65
C LEU A 292 8.77 1.66 -23.97
N SER A 293 9.51 2.73 -23.63
CA SER A 293 10.97 2.77 -23.70
C SER A 293 11.61 1.65 -22.83
N LYS A 294 12.89 1.34 -23.04
CA LYS A 294 13.60 0.33 -22.23
C LYS A 294 13.59 0.70 -20.74
N GLU A 295 13.77 1.97 -20.45
CA GLU A 295 13.74 2.52 -19.08
C GLU A 295 12.33 2.41 -18.48
N ALA A 296 11.30 2.80 -19.22
CA ALA A 296 9.90 2.66 -18.77
C ALA A 296 9.52 1.19 -18.54
N LYS A 297 10.01 0.26 -19.37
CA LYS A 297 9.82 -1.19 -19.17
C LYS A 297 10.51 -1.69 -17.90
N GLU A 298 11.70 -1.19 -17.59
CA GLU A 298 12.41 -1.55 -16.34
C GLU A 298 11.70 -0.95 -15.12
N TRP A 299 11.25 0.31 -15.19
CA TRP A 299 10.43 0.93 -14.16
C TRP A 299 9.15 0.13 -13.92
N LYS A 300 8.41 -0.21 -14.98
CA LYS A 300 7.21 -1.06 -14.90
C LYS A 300 7.49 -2.37 -14.16
N ARG A 301 8.57 -3.09 -14.50
CA ARG A 301 8.92 -4.35 -13.83
C ARG A 301 9.17 -4.16 -12.32
N ARG A 302 9.85 -3.08 -11.93
CA ARG A 302 10.11 -2.77 -10.52
C ARG A 302 8.87 -2.33 -9.77
N VAL A 303 8.05 -1.46 -10.37
CA VAL A 303 6.75 -1.05 -9.82
C VAL A 303 5.91 -2.29 -9.56
N LYS A 304 5.77 -3.19 -10.55
CA LYS A 304 5.03 -4.46 -10.40
C LYS A 304 5.54 -5.32 -9.25
N MET A 305 6.86 -5.39 -9.09
CA MET A 305 7.48 -6.20 -8.03
C MET A 305 7.03 -5.74 -6.64
N PHE A 306 6.93 -4.43 -6.38
CA PHE A 306 6.40 -3.89 -5.12
C PHE A 306 4.86 -3.85 -5.08
N LEU A 307 4.21 -3.65 -6.21
CA LEU A 307 2.75 -3.58 -6.31
C LEU A 307 2.09 -4.92 -5.99
N GLY A 308 2.69 -6.06 -6.36
CA GLY A 308 2.15 -7.39 -6.06
C GLY A 308 1.88 -7.60 -4.56
N PRO A 309 2.90 -7.50 -3.68
CA PRO A 309 2.71 -7.59 -2.23
C PRO A 309 1.76 -6.53 -1.67
N ALA A 310 1.78 -5.30 -2.19
CA ALA A 310 0.85 -4.26 -1.77
C ALA A 310 -0.61 -4.62 -2.07
N VAL A 311 -0.87 -5.13 -3.28
CA VAL A 311 -2.19 -5.60 -3.70
C VAL A 311 -2.65 -6.78 -2.85
N GLU A 312 -1.77 -7.74 -2.58
CA GLU A 312 -2.08 -8.91 -1.74
C GLU A 312 -2.48 -8.49 -0.31
N ALA A 313 -1.77 -7.50 0.26
CA ALA A 313 -2.00 -7.04 1.61
C ALA A 313 -3.18 -6.05 1.74
N PHE A 314 -3.22 -5.02 0.89
CA PHE A 314 -4.18 -3.92 0.98
C PHE A 314 -5.46 -4.15 0.17
N GLY A 315 -5.41 -5.03 -0.82
CA GLY A 315 -6.41 -5.10 -1.88
C GLY A 315 -6.34 -3.91 -2.83
N TYR A 316 -7.10 -3.98 -3.92
CA TYR A 316 -7.21 -2.87 -4.88
C TYR A 316 -7.97 -1.67 -4.29
N GLN A 317 -8.76 -1.89 -3.23
CA GLN A 317 -9.67 -0.92 -2.61
C GLN A 317 -8.97 0.07 -1.67
N ARG A 318 -7.65 -0.09 -1.45
CA ARG A 318 -6.88 0.78 -0.56
C ARG A 318 -5.58 1.31 -1.18
N ILE A 319 -5.48 1.26 -2.51
CA ILE A 319 -4.38 1.86 -3.28
C ILE A 319 -4.94 3.03 -4.08
N ILE A 320 -4.27 4.18 -4.04
CA ILE A 320 -4.73 5.43 -4.68
C ILE A 320 -3.66 5.92 -5.65
N PHE A 321 -4.03 6.18 -6.90
CA PHE A 321 -3.14 6.77 -7.89
C PHE A 321 -2.85 8.25 -7.61
N GLY A 322 -1.59 8.67 -7.76
CA GLY A 322 -1.20 10.08 -7.83
C GLY A 322 -0.01 10.27 -8.77
N SER A 323 0.05 11.40 -9.47
CA SER A 323 1.06 11.62 -10.51
C SER A 323 2.26 12.46 -10.12
N SER A 324 2.15 13.25 -9.04
CA SER A 324 3.28 14.05 -8.59
C SER A 324 4.23 13.24 -7.69
N PRO A 325 5.55 13.30 -7.94
CA PRO A 325 6.53 12.64 -7.10
C PRO A 325 6.56 13.33 -5.74
N VAL A 326 6.87 12.55 -4.73
CA VAL A 326 7.10 13.08 -3.38
C VAL A 326 8.44 13.84 -3.33
N SER A 327 9.40 13.39 -4.14
CA SER A 327 10.73 13.97 -4.28
C SER A 327 10.79 15.11 -5.31
N SER A 328 11.98 15.64 -5.55
CA SER A 328 12.22 16.80 -6.43
C SER A 328 12.53 16.41 -7.88
N GLU A 329 12.69 15.13 -8.18
CA GLU A 329 12.93 14.66 -9.54
C GLU A 329 11.74 15.02 -10.45
N PRO A 330 12.01 15.44 -11.70
CA PRO A 330 10.95 15.70 -12.66
C PRO A 330 10.12 14.44 -12.93
N SER A 331 8.81 14.62 -12.99
CA SER A 331 7.87 13.60 -13.43
C SER A 331 6.82 14.24 -14.33
N ASN A 332 6.39 13.50 -15.34
CA ASN A 332 5.30 13.89 -16.22
C ASN A 332 4.07 13.04 -15.85
N ALA A 333 2.92 13.70 -15.67
CA ALA A 333 1.72 13.04 -15.18
C ALA A 333 1.21 11.93 -16.12
N GLY A 334 1.28 12.17 -17.43
CA GLY A 334 0.86 11.21 -18.45
C GLY A 334 1.79 10.00 -18.53
N ASP A 335 3.11 10.24 -18.49
CA ASP A 335 4.11 9.17 -18.55
C ASP A 335 4.01 8.23 -17.34
N TRP A 336 3.89 8.80 -16.13
CA TRP A 336 3.71 8.00 -14.92
C TRP A 336 2.42 7.20 -14.94
N TYR A 337 1.33 7.82 -15.41
CA TYR A 337 0.05 7.12 -15.53
C TYR A 337 0.14 5.90 -16.42
N GLU A 338 0.80 5.99 -17.59
CA GLU A 338 0.92 4.81 -18.46
C GLU A 338 1.76 3.70 -17.81
N ILE A 339 2.84 4.05 -17.12
CA ILE A 339 3.66 3.08 -16.38
C ILE A 339 2.84 2.43 -15.26
N ALA A 340 2.13 3.22 -14.46
CA ALA A 340 1.31 2.75 -13.35
C ALA A 340 0.15 1.88 -13.84
N ARG A 341 -0.60 2.35 -14.85
CA ARG A 341 -1.76 1.64 -15.44
C ARG A 341 -1.33 0.31 -16.04
N GLU A 342 -0.26 0.27 -16.82
CA GLU A 342 0.28 -0.97 -17.37
C GLU A 342 0.76 -1.92 -16.26
N SER A 343 1.40 -1.39 -15.21
CA SER A 343 1.85 -2.18 -14.06
C SER A 343 0.67 -2.85 -13.36
N VAL A 344 -0.42 -2.10 -13.16
CA VAL A 344 -1.66 -2.55 -12.55
C VAL A 344 -2.37 -3.57 -13.45
N ALA A 345 -2.58 -3.25 -14.74
CA ALA A 345 -3.31 -4.12 -15.67
C ALA A 345 -2.60 -5.47 -15.92
N GLU A 346 -1.26 -5.51 -15.87
CA GLU A 346 -0.49 -6.76 -15.99
C GLU A 346 -0.62 -7.71 -14.79
N LEU A 347 -1.23 -7.29 -13.68
CA LEU A 347 -1.55 -8.18 -12.55
C LEU A 347 -2.82 -9.03 -12.80
N GLY A 348 -3.45 -8.89 -13.97
CA GLY A 348 -4.61 -9.70 -14.35
C GLY A 348 -5.92 -9.21 -13.74
N LEU A 349 -6.07 -7.89 -13.63
CA LEU A 349 -7.15 -7.26 -12.88
C LEU A 349 -8.44 -7.15 -13.67
N GLU A 350 -9.56 -7.15 -12.96
CA GLU A 350 -10.84 -6.80 -13.54
C GLU A 350 -10.99 -5.28 -13.65
N GLN A 351 -11.96 -4.84 -14.46
CA GLN A 351 -12.21 -3.41 -14.66
C GLN A 351 -12.53 -2.68 -13.35
N GLU A 352 -13.21 -3.35 -12.41
CA GLU A 352 -13.57 -2.79 -11.11
C GLU A 352 -12.32 -2.45 -10.28
N ASP A 353 -11.31 -3.32 -10.28
CA ASP A 353 -10.06 -3.12 -9.55
C ASP A 353 -9.25 -1.96 -10.10
N ILE A 354 -9.23 -1.81 -11.43
CA ILE A 354 -8.59 -0.67 -12.11
C ILE A 354 -9.36 0.62 -11.81
N ASP A 355 -10.68 0.61 -11.92
CA ASP A 355 -11.52 1.76 -11.55
C ASP A 355 -11.34 2.10 -10.05
N ALA A 356 -11.04 1.13 -9.19
CA ALA A 356 -10.78 1.37 -7.78
C ALA A 356 -9.50 2.18 -7.55
N ILE A 357 -8.38 1.71 -8.11
CA ILE A 357 -7.06 2.35 -7.93
C ILE A 357 -7.03 3.77 -8.50
N PHE A 358 -7.60 3.96 -9.69
CA PHE A 358 -7.52 5.22 -10.43
C PHE A 358 -8.66 6.19 -10.14
N TYR A 359 -9.73 5.77 -9.44
CA TYR A 359 -10.90 6.63 -9.22
C TYR A 359 -11.58 6.43 -7.87
N SER A 360 -12.23 5.28 -7.64
CA SER A 360 -13.22 5.18 -6.55
C SER A 360 -12.59 5.32 -5.16
N ASN A 361 -11.35 4.86 -4.98
CA ASN A 361 -10.63 5.01 -3.71
C ASN A 361 -10.32 6.48 -3.42
N ALA A 362 -9.83 7.24 -4.42
CA ALA A 362 -9.57 8.66 -4.27
C ALA A 362 -10.87 9.43 -3.96
N GLN A 363 -11.97 9.09 -4.64
CA GLN A 363 -13.28 9.68 -4.38
C GLN A 363 -13.77 9.38 -2.94
N SER A 364 -13.53 8.17 -2.44
CA SER A 364 -13.91 7.74 -1.08
C SER A 364 -13.07 8.38 0.03
N VAL A 365 -11.84 8.80 -0.28
CA VAL A 365 -10.89 9.37 0.70
C VAL A 365 -10.90 10.89 0.68
N TYR A 366 -11.00 11.49 -0.51
CA TYR A 366 -10.84 12.92 -0.74
C TYR A 366 -12.11 13.61 -1.27
N GLY A 367 -13.14 12.85 -1.62
CA GLY A 367 -14.41 13.40 -2.09
C GLY A 367 -15.39 13.64 -0.95
N LEU A 368 -16.28 14.60 -1.13
CA LEU A 368 -17.45 14.75 -0.26
C LEU A 368 -18.33 13.51 -0.43
N THR A 369 -18.62 12.82 0.67
CA THR A 369 -19.63 11.77 0.69
C THR A 369 -20.97 12.43 0.38
N THR A 370 -21.36 12.42 -0.90
CA THR A 370 -22.69 12.85 -1.27
C THR A 370 -23.61 11.74 -0.79
N SER A 371 -24.21 11.93 0.39
CA SER A 371 -25.31 11.09 0.83
C SER A 371 -26.41 11.19 -0.23
N ALA A 372 -26.52 10.15 -1.06
CA ALA A 372 -27.61 9.97 -2.00
C ALA A 372 -28.90 9.59 -1.26
#